data_AF-A0A2U1U0V1-F1
#
_entry.id   AF-A0A2U1U0V1-F1
#
_cell.length_a   1.000
_cell.length_b   1.000
_cell.length_c   1.000
_cell.angle_alpha   90.00
_cell.angle_beta   90.00
_cell.angle_gamma   90.00
#
_symmetry.space_group_name_H-M   'P 1'
#
loop_
_entity.id
_entity.type
_entity.pdbx_description
1 polymer ?
#
loop_
_entity_poly.entity_id
_entity_poly.type
_entity_poly.pdbx_seq_one_letter_code
_entity_poly.pdbx_strand_id
1 'polypeptide(L)'
;MTYDAQNKSQPRDVLDALAEITPDSELAAARKTREAATRHIQGSYEAIFAAGEEEALPLSLRFWLAEKVSGWHQDEQLQRFYAARAAETGEPPSTPARQLALAHAELLTRSPINAEAPQLRALEQAGWSADDIVTLSQLVAFVSFQSRLLRGYRLIAGQRIGQPHSQAAVAGRWHTHPATQSGKAAPQAFTQAGLEWEPWIAPKPLSEFNADEQAILARFGHTDSDYFRLLGRNLPVLEQRTLTDKGIFYTSGGLPRKERELVAAITSKVNGCIYCASVHAAKASQLSKQHDDVQRLLDVAPGGDLTIGQNPRWQAIIDFTARLSVTPAQVNANDLARLREQGLDTLEIVDVVQSAAFFAWANRLMLTLGEPFWPEF
;
A
#
# COMPACT_ATOMS: atom_id res chain seq x y z
N MET A 1 47.13 21.13 -6.83
CA MET A 1 46.31 20.11 -7.52
C MET A 1 45.00 20.01 -6.79
N THR A 2 44.01 20.72 -7.31
CA THR A 2 42.61 20.73 -6.85
C THR A 2 41.95 19.44 -7.33
N TYR A 3 41.51 18.60 -6.41
CA TYR A 3 40.62 17.48 -6.72
C TYR A 3 39.20 18.03 -6.75
N ASP A 4 38.77 18.39 -7.95
CA ASP A 4 37.38 18.66 -8.27
C ASP A 4 36.68 17.30 -8.41
N ALA A 5 35.77 16.99 -7.49
CA ALA A 5 34.93 15.79 -7.55
C ALA A 5 33.45 16.20 -7.50
N GLN A 6 33.08 17.14 -8.37
CA GLN A 6 31.73 17.18 -8.92
C GLN A 6 31.59 16.00 -9.88
N ASN A 7 30.92 14.94 -9.44
CA ASN A 7 29.82 14.27 -10.16
C ASN A 7 29.45 12.95 -9.43
N LYS A 8 28.95 13.05 -8.20
CA LYS A 8 28.13 11.97 -7.65
C LYS A 8 26.73 12.18 -8.22
N SER A 9 26.38 11.46 -9.30
CA SER A 9 24.99 11.39 -9.72
C SER A 9 24.17 11.01 -8.49
N GLN A 10 23.23 11.85 -8.08
CA GLN A 10 22.28 11.48 -7.03
C GLN A 10 21.71 10.09 -7.34
N PRO A 11 21.51 9.22 -6.33
CA PRO A 11 20.76 7.99 -6.57
C PRO A 11 19.42 8.40 -7.19
N ARG A 12 19.19 7.93 -8.42
CA ARG A 12 18.02 8.31 -9.22
C ARG A 12 16.79 7.70 -8.54
N ASP A 13 15.96 8.52 -7.91
CA ASP A 13 14.66 8.11 -7.38
C ASP A 13 13.87 7.40 -8.50
N VAL A 14 13.51 6.14 -8.26
CA VAL A 14 12.87 5.30 -9.27
C VAL A 14 11.54 5.90 -9.71
N LEU A 15 10.79 6.51 -8.80
CA LEU A 15 9.50 7.10 -9.12
C LEU A 15 9.62 8.40 -9.90
N ASP A 16 10.59 9.27 -9.59
CA ASP A 16 10.87 10.48 -10.37
C ASP A 16 11.22 10.13 -11.82
N ALA A 17 12.07 9.11 -11.99
CA ALA A 17 12.47 8.62 -13.28
C ALA A 17 11.28 8.06 -14.09
N LEU A 18 10.45 7.23 -13.46
CA LEU A 18 9.33 6.56 -14.12
C LEU A 18 8.08 7.43 -14.24
N ALA A 19 7.92 8.48 -13.44
CA ALA A 19 6.83 9.44 -13.63
C ALA A 19 7.23 10.61 -14.54
N GLU A 20 8.48 10.64 -15.03
CA GLU A 20 9.02 11.68 -15.90
C GLU A 20 8.85 13.08 -15.28
N ILE A 21 9.16 13.20 -13.98
CA ILE A 21 8.96 14.42 -13.22
C ILE A 21 10.04 15.43 -13.59
N THR A 22 9.65 16.60 -14.08
CA THR A 22 10.59 17.67 -14.39
C THR A 22 11.04 18.36 -13.10
N PRO A 23 12.35 18.65 -12.91
CA PRO A 23 12.88 19.19 -11.66
C PRO A 23 12.23 20.49 -11.16
N ASP A 24 11.78 21.34 -12.08
CA ASP A 24 11.17 22.65 -11.78
C ASP A 24 9.63 22.61 -11.72
N SER A 25 9.00 21.42 -11.77
CA SER A 25 7.55 21.28 -11.69
C SER A 25 7.01 21.48 -10.26
N GLU A 26 5.73 21.84 -10.17
CA GLU A 26 5.01 21.85 -8.89
C GLU A 26 5.02 20.48 -8.20
N LEU A 27 5.02 19.38 -8.97
CA LEU A 27 5.11 18.03 -8.43
C LEU A 27 6.49 17.77 -7.80
N ALA A 28 7.59 18.18 -8.45
CA ALA A 28 8.92 18.08 -7.87
C ALA A 28 9.02 18.89 -6.58
N ALA A 29 8.47 20.11 -6.56
CA ALA A 29 8.41 20.94 -5.36
C ALA A 29 7.61 20.26 -4.23
N ALA A 30 6.43 19.72 -4.52
CA ALA A 30 5.61 19.00 -3.54
C ALA A 30 6.31 17.74 -2.99
N ARG A 31 6.97 16.96 -3.86
CA ARG A 31 7.77 15.78 -3.43
C ARG A 31 8.99 16.16 -2.60
N LYS A 32 9.59 17.32 -2.86
CA LYS A 32 10.65 17.90 -2.02
C LYS A 32 10.12 18.36 -0.65
N THR A 33 8.92 18.93 -0.60
CA THR A 33 8.24 19.21 0.68
C THR A 33 7.93 17.92 1.46
N ARG A 34 7.72 16.80 0.75
CA ARG A 34 7.55 15.44 1.31
C ARG A 34 8.81 14.58 1.20
N GLU A 35 9.99 15.18 1.33
CA GLU A 35 11.27 14.48 1.10
C GLU A 35 11.48 13.26 2.00
N ALA A 36 10.96 13.26 3.23
CA ALA A 36 10.95 12.07 4.09
C ALA A 36 10.18 10.89 3.45
N ALA A 37 8.96 11.12 2.96
CA ALA A 37 8.21 10.08 2.26
C ALA A 37 8.96 9.62 1.02
N THR A 38 9.42 10.56 0.17
CA THR A 38 10.19 10.26 -1.06
C THR A 38 11.39 9.36 -0.76
N ARG A 39 12.23 9.73 0.21
CA ARG A 39 13.43 8.98 0.56
C ARG A 39 13.13 7.56 1.06
N HIS A 40 12.12 7.41 1.91
CA HIS A 40 11.80 6.10 2.50
C HIS A 40 11.02 5.18 1.54
N ILE A 41 10.34 5.75 0.54
CA ILE A 41 9.80 4.98 -0.58
C ILE A 41 10.95 4.38 -1.41
N GLN A 42 11.96 5.18 -1.74
CA GLN A 42 13.16 4.69 -2.41
C GLN A 42 13.92 3.67 -1.54
N GLY A 43 14.03 3.91 -0.23
CA GLY A 43 14.61 2.96 0.71
C GLY A 43 13.83 1.64 0.79
N SER A 44 12.51 1.66 0.64
CA SER A 44 11.69 0.43 0.55
C SER A 44 12.02 -0.38 -0.71
N TYR A 45 12.22 0.30 -1.86
CA TYR A 45 12.70 -0.36 -3.08
C TYR A 45 14.06 -1.02 -2.84
N GLU A 46 15.01 -0.28 -2.26
CA GLU A 46 16.35 -0.79 -1.98
C GLU A 46 16.33 -1.98 -1.03
N ALA A 47 15.55 -1.93 0.06
CA ALA A 47 15.41 -3.01 1.01
C ALA A 47 14.74 -4.27 0.40
N ILE A 48 13.70 -4.08 -0.43
CA ILE A 48 13.00 -5.20 -1.09
C ILE A 48 13.90 -5.86 -2.15
N PHE A 49 14.75 -5.11 -2.83
CA PHE A 49 15.62 -5.62 -3.90
C PHE A 49 17.09 -5.74 -3.47
N ALA A 50 17.36 -5.81 -2.16
CA ALA A 50 18.60 -6.29 -1.56
C ALA A 50 18.36 -7.71 -1.03
N ALA A 51 18.59 -8.74 -1.85
CA ALA A 51 18.45 -10.14 -1.45
C ALA A 51 19.82 -10.83 -1.46
N GLY A 52 20.05 -11.74 -0.52
CA GLY A 52 21.16 -12.69 -0.57
C GLY A 52 20.93 -13.81 -1.58
N GLU A 53 22.00 -14.47 -2.04
CA GLU A 53 21.93 -15.54 -3.04
C GLU A 53 21.31 -16.86 -2.52
N GLU A 54 21.22 -17.03 -1.20
CA GLU A 54 20.77 -18.29 -0.54
C GLU A 54 19.30 -18.30 -0.11
N GLU A 55 18.54 -17.23 -0.37
CA GLU A 55 17.13 -17.10 0.03
C GLU A 55 16.18 -17.83 -0.96
N ALA A 56 15.04 -18.34 -0.48
CA ALA A 56 14.04 -18.95 -1.36
C ALA A 56 13.37 -17.92 -2.30
N LEU A 57 13.49 -16.63 -1.95
CA LEU A 57 13.08 -15.48 -2.76
C LEU A 57 14.29 -14.69 -3.30
N PRO A 58 15.06 -15.24 -4.28
CA PRO A 58 16.22 -14.58 -4.87
C PRO A 58 15.82 -13.38 -5.75
N LEU A 59 16.78 -12.51 -6.10
CA LEU A 59 16.53 -11.32 -6.92
C LEU A 59 15.87 -11.61 -8.28
N SER A 60 16.25 -12.70 -8.94
CA SER A 60 15.62 -13.13 -10.19
C SER A 60 14.12 -13.37 -10.03
N LEU A 61 13.71 -14.00 -8.93
CA LEU A 61 12.30 -14.21 -8.61
C LEU A 61 11.61 -12.91 -8.20
N ARG A 62 12.28 -12.04 -7.42
CA ARG A 62 11.73 -10.73 -7.02
C ARG A 62 11.41 -9.85 -8.22
N PHE A 63 12.37 -9.67 -9.14
CA PHE A 63 12.16 -8.84 -10.33
C PHE A 63 11.15 -9.46 -11.31
N TRP A 64 11.18 -10.77 -11.50
CA TRP A 64 10.19 -11.46 -12.33
C TRP A 64 8.77 -11.30 -11.79
N LEU A 65 8.55 -11.45 -10.47
CA LEU A 65 7.26 -11.19 -9.85
C LEU A 65 6.86 -9.71 -9.95
N ALA A 66 7.79 -8.78 -9.73
CA ALA A 66 7.54 -7.35 -9.84
C ALA A 66 7.09 -6.96 -11.26
N GLU A 67 7.67 -7.58 -12.30
CA GLU A 67 7.21 -7.45 -13.69
C GLU A 67 5.74 -7.90 -13.85
N LYS A 68 5.38 -9.09 -13.34
CA LYS A 68 4.01 -9.62 -13.45
C LYS A 68 3.00 -8.74 -12.70
N VAL A 69 3.34 -8.33 -11.47
CA VAL A 69 2.51 -7.44 -10.65
C VAL A 69 2.28 -6.11 -11.36
N SER A 70 3.33 -5.51 -11.94
CA SER A 70 3.22 -4.25 -12.69
C SER A 70 2.33 -4.40 -13.93
N GLY A 71 2.42 -5.53 -14.62
CA GLY A 71 1.54 -5.86 -15.76
C GLY A 71 0.07 -6.00 -15.34
N TRP A 72 -0.21 -6.59 -14.17
CA TRP A 72 -1.58 -6.68 -13.65
C TRP A 72 -2.17 -5.34 -13.22
N HIS A 73 -1.34 -4.37 -12.81
CA HIS A 73 -1.77 -2.98 -12.63
C HIS A 73 -1.83 -2.18 -13.93
N GLN A 74 -1.46 -2.78 -15.06
CA GLN A 74 -1.41 -2.13 -16.38
C GLN A 74 -0.50 -0.89 -16.40
N ASP A 75 0.60 -0.90 -15.63
CA ASP A 75 1.63 0.14 -15.69
C ASP A 75 2.76 -0.29 -16.62
N GLU A 76 2.66 0.07 -17.90
CA GLU A 76 3.62 -0.35 -18.92
C GLU A 76 5.06 0.10 -18.62
N GLN A 77 5.24 1.30 -18.07
CA GLN A 77 6.57 1.84 -17.81
C GLN A 77 7.21 1.15 -16.60
N LEU A 78 6.46 0.91 -15.53
CA LEU A 78 6.93 0.14 -14.38
C LEU A 78 7.19 -1.32 -14.76
N GLN A 79 6.33 -1.91 -15.59
CA GLN A 79 6.53 -3.25 -16.12
C GLN A 79 7.81 -3.35 -16.96
N ARG A 80 8.05 -2.41 -17.89
CA ARG A 80 9.29 -2.37 -18.68
C ARG A 80 10.53 -2.22 -17.78
N PHE A 81 10.44 -1.38 -16.76
CA PHE A 81 11.52 -1.22 -15.78
C PHE A 81 11.87 -2.55 -15.09
N TYR A 82 10.87 -3.25 -14.56
CA TYR A 82 11.11 -4.53 -13.90
C TYR A 82 11.47 -5.66 -14.87
N ALA A 83 10.95 -5.66 -16.10
CA ALA A 83 11.36 -6.61 -17.14
C ALA A 83 12.85 -6.48 -17.47
N ALA A 84 13.39 -5.26 -17.54
CA ALA A 84 14.82 -5.02 -17.75
C ALA A 84 15.65 -5.59 -16.59
N ARG A 85 15.22 -5.38 -15.34
CA ARG A 85 15.88 -5.94 -14.14
C ARG A 85 15.79 -7.47 -14.06
N ALA A 86 14.66 -8.04 -14.46
CA ALA A 86 14.49 -9.49 -14.54
C ALA A 86 15.43 -10.09 -15.61
N ALA A 87 15.61 -9.41 -16.75
CA ALA A 87 16.55 -9.84 -17.77
C ALA A 87 18.02 -9.81 -17.30
N GLU A 88 18.41 -8.84 -16.46
CA GLU A 88 19.75 -8.76 -15.86
C GLU A 88 20.04 -9.92 -14.89
N THR A 89 19.02 -10.46 -14.23
CA THR A 89 19.15 -11.50 -13.18
C THR A 89 18.84 -12.92 -13.67
N GLY A 90 18.32 -13.05 -14.90
CA GLY A 90 17.94 -14.33 -15.49
C GLY A 90 16.54 -14.80 -15.07
N GLU A 91 15.95 -15.70 -15.87
CA GLU A 91 14.63 -16.23 -15.54
C GLU A 91 14.70 -17.19 -14.34
N PRO A 92 13.88 -17.00 -13.30
CA PRO A 92 13.84 -17.92 -12.18
C PRO A 92 13.32 -19.30 -12.62
N PRO A 93 13.86 -20.41 -12.08
CA PRO A 93 13.52 -21.76 -12.51
C PRO A 93 12.03 -22.05 -12.35
N SER A 94 11.45 -22.76 -13.33
CA SER A 94 10.04 -23.14 -13.30
C SER A 94 9.79 -24.30 -12.33
N THR A 95 9.47 -23.99 -11.09
CA THR A 95 9.16 -24.96 -10.04
C THR A 95 7.70 -24.83 -9.54
N PRO A 96 7.14 -25.86 -8.88
CA PRO A 96 5.85 -25.74 -8.20
C PRO A 96 5.83 -24.61 -7.15
N ALA A 97 6.93 -24.44 -6.42
CA ALA A 97 7.11 -23.36 -5.44
C ALA A 97 7.00 -21.97 -6.11
N ARG A 98 7.59 -21.78 -7.30
CA ARG A 98 7.45 -20.54 -8.09
C ARG A 98 6.00 -20.29 -8.51
N GLN A 99 5.28 -21.34 -8.91
CA GLN A 99 3.87 -21.21 -9.32
C GLN A 99 2.98 -20.77 -8.15
N LEU A 100 3.22 -21.30 -6.94
CA LEU A 100 2.51 -20.86 -5.74
C LEU A 100 2.83 -19.40 -5.40
N ALA A 101 4.09 -18.96 -5.52
CA ALA A 101 4.45 -17.57 -5.31
C ALA A 101 3.80 -16.63 -6.34
N LEU A 102 3.70 -17.05 -7.61
CA LEU A 102 2.97 -16.31 -8.63
C LEU A 102 1.48 -16.21 -8.31
N ALA A 103 0.85 -17.33 -7.89
CA ALA A 103 -0.56 -17.35 -7.51
C ALA A 103 -0.85 -16.44 -6.31
N HIS A 104 0.03 -16.47 -5.30
CA HIS A 104 -0.02 -15.56 -4.15
C HIS A 104 0.10 -14.09 -4.58
N ALA A 105 1.05 -13.79 -5.48
CA ALA A 105 1.22 -12.45 -6.01
C ALA A 105 -0.01 -11.97 -6.81
N GLU A 106 -0.64 -12.85 -7.60
CA GLU A 106 -1.84 -12.53 -8.36
C GLU A 106 -3.02 -12.22 -7.43
N LEU A 107 -3.21 -13.07 -6.41
CA LEU A 107 -4.22 -12.92 -5.39
C LEU A 107 -4.08 -11.57 -4.65
N LEU A 108 -2.91 -11.27 -4.08
CA LEU A 108 -2.64 -9.99 -3.41
C LEU A 108 -2.86 -8.78 -4.32
N THR A 109 -2.55 -8.91 -5.61
CA THR A 109 -2.63 -7.81 -6.56
C THR A 109 -4.06 -7.48 -6.92
N ARG A 110 -4.81 -8.52 -7.34
CA ARG A 110 -6.11 -8.39 -8.02
C ARG A 110 -7.29 -8.55 -7.08
N SER A 111 -7.20 -9.44 -6.10
CA SER A 111 -8.32 -9.83 -5.24
C SER A 111 -7.86 -10.15 -3.82
N PRO A 112 -7.19 -9.22 -3.11
CA PRO A 112 -6.63 -9.49 -1.79
C PRO A 112 -7.70 -9.91 -0.77
N ILE A 113 -8.95 -9.46 -0.96
CA ILE A 113 -10.10 -9.86 -0.13
C ILE A 113 -10.52 -11.34 -0.29
N ASN A 114 -9.97 -12.07 -1.26
CA ASN A 114 -10.22 -13.50 -1.42
C ASN A 114 -9.13 -14.36 -0.78
N ALA A 115 -8.21 -13.75 -0.03
CA ALA A 115 -7.17 -14.48 0.63
C ALA A 115 -7.70 -15.23 1.85
N GLU A 116 -7.12 -16.41 2.06
CA GLU A 116 -7.44 -17.33 3.13
C GLU A 116 -6.16 -18.04 3.55
N ALA A 117 -6.05 -18.35 4.85
CA ALA A 117 -4.88 -19.01 5.41
C ALA A 117 -4.40 -20.33 4.73
N PRO A 118 -5.26 -21.20 4.13
CA PRO A 118 -4.77 -22.38 3.41
C PRO A 118 -3.78 -22.06 2.28
N GLN A 119 -3.87 -20.89 1.65
CA GLN A 119 -2.98 -20.50 0.56
C GLN A 119 -1.55 -20.22 1.09
N LEU A 120 -1.42 -19.65 2.29
CA LEU A 120 -0.12 -19.47 2.95
C LEU A 120 0.46 -20.81 3.38
N ARG A 121 -0.36 -21.71 3.91
CA ARG A 121 0.08 -23.09 4.26
C ARG A 121 0.60 -23.86 3.05
N ALA A 122 0.02 -23.64 1.87
CA ALA A 122 0.52 -24.25 0.64
C ALA A 122 1.93 -23.76 0.27
N LEU A 123 2.25 -22.48 0.52
CA LEU A 123 3.61 -21.95 0.36
C LEU A 123 4.58 -22.60 1.36
N GLU A 124 4.21 -22.68 2.64
CA GLU A 124 5.03 -23.34 3.67
C GLU A 124 5.32 -24.82 3.32
N GLN A 125 4.29 -25.56 2.88
CA GLN A 125 4.43 -26.95 2.42
C GLN A 125 5.31 -27.10 1.17
N ALA A 126 5.42 -26.04 0.36
CA ALA A 126 6.31 -25.98 -0.80
C ALA A 126 7.73 -25.52 -0.44
N GLY A 127 8.06 -25.39 0.85
CA GLY A 127 9.40 -25.08 1.35
C GLY A 127 9.70 -23.59 1.52
N TRP A 128 8.71 -22.72 1.39
CA TRP A 128 8.89 -21.30 1.71
C TRP A 128 8.97 -21.08 3.21
N SER A 129 9.98 -20.32 3.66
CA SER A 129 10.04 -19.90 5.06
C SER A 129 9.00 -18.81 5.35
N ALA A 130 8.64 -18.62 6.63
CA ALA A 130 7.78 -17.52 7.04
C ALA A 130 8.37 -16.14 6.65
N ASP A 131 9.69 -16.01 6.68
CA ASP A 131 10.40 -14.77 6.32
C ASP A 131 10.31 -14.50 4.81
N ASP A 132 10.42 -15.55 3.99
CA ASP A 132 10.24 -15.46 2.53
C ASP A 132 8.79 -15.12 2.16
N ILE A 133 7.79 -15.73 2.82
CA ILE A 133 6.36 -15.45 2.54
C ILE A 133 6.00 -14.01 2.90
N VAL A 134 6.49 -13.51 4.04
CA VAL A 134 6.29 -12.12 4.45
C VAL A 134 7.01 -11.17 3.48
N THR A 135 8.24 -11.48 3.08
CA THR A 135 8.99 -10.65 2.11
C THR A 135 8.31 -10.65 0.74
N LEU A 136 7.84 -11.80 0.26
CA LEU A 136 7.05 -11.93 -0.97
C LEU A 136 5.79 -11.04 -0.91
N SER A 137 5.07 -11.08 0.20
CA SER A 137 3.86 -10.28 0.40
C SER A 137 4.19 -8.77 0.41
N GLN A 138 5.27 -8.38 1.08
CA GLN A 138 5.76 -6.99 1.09
C GLN A 138 6.18 -6.51 -0.29
N LEU A 139 6.86 -7.34 -1.09
CA LEU A 139 7.23 -7.05 -2.47
C LEU A 139 5.99 -6.76 -3.33
N VAL A 140 5.00 -7.65 -3.31
CA VAL A 140 3.78 -7.51 -4.14
C VAL A 140 2.99 -6.26 -3.74
N ALA A 141 2.86 -6.02 -2.44
CA ALA A 141 2.15 -4.85 -1.94
C ALA A 141 2.91 -3.54 -2.24
N PHE A 142 4.24 -3.54 -2.18
CA PHE A 142 5.08 -2.40 -2.56
C PHE A 142 4.99 -2.06 -4.06
N VAL A 143 5.07 -3.05 -4.95
CA VAL A 143 4.93 -2.81 -6.39
C VAL A 143 3.52 -2.28 -6.72
N SER A 144 2.50 -2.79 -6.01
CA SER A 144 1.12 -2.28 -6.11
C SER A 144 0.99 -0.83 -5.64
N PHE A 145 1.79 -0.43 -4.65
CA PHE A 145 1.91 0.94 -4.17
C PHE A 145 2.63 1.84 -5.19
N GLN A 146 3.77 1.41 -5.74
CA GLN A 146 4.50 2.14 -6.76
C GLN A 146 3.61 2.45 -7.98
N SER A 147 2.86 1.46 -8.48
CA SER A 147 1.99 1.67 -9.64
C SER A 147 0.92 2.77 -9.38
N ARG A 148 0.36 2.83 -8.18
CA ARG A 148 -0.61 3.88 -7.79
C ARG A 148 0.05 5.25 -7.67
N LEU A 149 1.24 5.32 -7.07
CA LEU A 149 2.01 6.56 -7.04
C LEU A 149 2.33 7.05 -8.45
N LEU A 150 2.83 6.19 -9.32
CA LEU A 150 3.14 6.54 -10.72
C LEU A 150 1.90 7.01 -11.47
N ARG A 151 0.75 6.36 -11.28
CA ARG A 151 -0.52 6.80 -11.86
C ARG A 151 -0.89 8.22 -11.44
N GLY A 152 -0.84 8.50 -10.14
CA GLY A 152 -1.15 9.83 -9.60
C GLY A 152 -0.12 10.89 -9.98
N TYR A 153 1.17 10.57 -9.92
CA TYR A 153 2.25 11.49 -10.29
C TYR A 153 2.23 11.86 -11.77
N ARG A 154 2.02 10.88 -12.66
CA ARG A 154 1.85 11.15 -14.11
C ARG A 154 0.64 12.05 -14.38
N LEU A 155 -0.46 11.87 -13.64
CA LEU A 155 -1.62 12.76 -13.71
C LEU A 155 -1.27 14.20 -13.34
N ILE A 156 -0.63 14.39 -12.19
CA ILE A 156 -0.25 15.72 -11.69
C ILE A 156 0.74 16.39 -12.65
N ALA A 157 1.68 15.62 -13.21
CA ALA A 157 2.67 16.07 -14.19
C ALA A 157 2.09 16.32 -15.60
N GLY A 158 0.81 16.04 -15.84
CA GLY A 158 0.18 16.22 -17.15
C GLY A 158 0.63 15.20 -18.21
N GLN A 159 1.21 14.08 -17.79
CA GLN A 159 1.64 13.01 -18.68
C GLN A 159 0.44 12.25 -19.25
N ARG A 160 0.60 11.73 -20.47
CA ARG A 160 -0.45 10.93 -21.10
C ARG A 160 -0.55 9.57 -20.42
N ILE A 161 -1.68 9.32 -19.78
CA ILE A 161 -2.05 8.00 -19.24
C ILE A 161 -3.18 7.38 -20.07
N GLY A 162 -3.22 6.05 -20.14
CA GLY A 162 -4.37 5.36 -20.74
C GLY A 162 -5.66 5.76 -20.02
N GLN A 163 -6.70 6.12 -20.77
CA GLN A 163 -8.02 6.42 -20.23
C GLN A 163 -8.78 5.11 -19.98
N PRO A 164 -8.98 4.70 -18.72
CA PRO A 164 -9.77 3.54 -18.40
C PRO A 164 -11.26 3.87 -18.63
N HIS A 165 -12.07 2.84 -18.87
CA HIS A 165 -13.51 2.98 -18.82
C HIS A 165 -13.89 3.49 -17.42
N SER A 166 -14.63 4.59 -17.37
CA SER A 166 -14.98 5.23 -16.10
C SER A 166 -15.92 4.33 -15.30
N GLN A 167 -15.42 3.66 -14.26
CA GLN A 167 -16.28 3.04 -13.25
C GLN A 167 -16.57 4.04 -12.13
N ALA A 168 -17.76 3.89 -11.54
CA ALA A 168 -18.17 4.68 -10.38
C ALA A 168 -17.28 4.35 -9.15
N ALA A 169 -17.17 5.31 -8.23
CA ALA A 169 -16.53 5.13 -6.93
C ALA A 169 -17.40 4.24 -6.02
N VAL A 170 -17.23 2.92 -6.17
CA VAL A 170 -18.08 1.95 -5.49
C VAL A 170 -17.42 1.31 -4.28
N ALA A 171 -18.23 0.96 -3.28
CA ALA A 171 -17.80 0.14 -2.17
C ALA A 171 -17.32 -1.24 -2.63
N GLY A 172 -16.21 -1.72 -2.04
CA GLY A 172 -15.68 -3.05 -2.27
C GLY A 172 -16.58 -4.15 -1.69
N ARG A 173 -16.22 -5.41 -1.96
CA ARG A 173 -16.74 -6.57 -1.21
C ARG A 173 -15.90 -6.79 0.04
N TRP A 174 -16.44 -7.47 1.05
CA TRP A 174 -15.73 -7.83 2.27
C TRP A 174 -16.22 -9.18 2.81
N HIS A 175 -15.45 -9.79 3.71
CA HIS A 175 -15.87 -11.03 4.38
C HIS A 175 -17.04 -10.77 5.33
N THR A 176 -18.02 -11.68 5.30
CA THR A 176 -19.20 -11.66 6.18
C THR A 176 -19.29 -12.92 7.04
N HIS A 177 -18.20 -13.69 7.12
CA HIS A 177 -18.13 -14.85 8.00
C HIS A 177 -18.15 -14.38 9.46
N PRO A 178 -18.92 -15.04 10.34
CA PRO A 178 -19.09 -14.60 11.73
C PRO A 178 -17.90 -14.94 12.63
N ALA A 179 -16.97 -15.78 12.16
CA ALA A 179 -15.81 -16.21 12.92
C ALA A 179 -14.55 -16.24 12.06
N THR A 180 -13.41 -15.98 12.69
CA THR A 180 -12.08 -16.15 12.10
C THR A 180 -11.70 -17.62 11.99
N GLN A 181 -10.57 -17.92 11.33
CA GLN A 181 -10.03 -19.29 11.28
C GLN A 181 -9.77 -19.88 12.67
N SER A 182 -9.36 -19.07 13.65
CA SER A 182 -9.12 -19.53 15.02
C SER A 182 -10.41 -19.68 15.85
N GLY A 183 -11.56 -19.29 15.29
CA GLY A 183 -12.87 -19.37 15.93
C GLY A 183 -13.28 -18.11 16.72
N LYS A 184 -12.52 -17.03 16.66
CA LYS A 184 -12.88 -15.76 17.31
C LYS A 184 -14.00 -15.05 16.57
N ALA A 185 -14.81 -14.26 17.28
CA ALA A 185 -15.89 -13.50 16.66
C ALA A 185 -15.35 -12.45 15.67
N ALA A 186 -15.81 -12.51 14.41
CA ALA A 186 -15.35 -11.62 13.35
C ALA A 186 -16.37 -10.50 13.03
N PRO A 187 -15.92 -9.31 12.60
CA PRO A 187 -16.81 -8.26 12.14
C PRO A 187 -17.40 -8.60 10.76
N GLN A 188 -18.72 -8.47 10.63
CA GLN A 188 -19.45 -8.77 9.38
C GLN A 188 -19.81 -7.50 8.57
N ALA A 189 -19.51 -6.33 9.13
CA ALA A 189 -19.75 -5.03 8.51
C ALA A 189 -18.62 -4.07 8.90
N PHE A 190 -18.45 -3.02 8.09
CA PHE A 190 -17.58 -1.92 8.44
C PHE A 190 -18.08 -1.20 9.70
N THR A 191 -17.15 -0.75 10.52
CA THR A 191 -17.44 -0.17 11.83
C THR A 191 -16.40 0.90 12.14
N GLN A 192 -16.70 1.81 13.06
CA GLN A 192 -15.72 2.71 13.68
C GLN A 192 -15.22 2.20 15.04
N ALA A 193 -15.71 1.03 15.48
CA ALA A 193 -15.26 0.41 16.71
C ALA A 193 -13.82 -0.13 16.57
N GLY A 194 -13.10 -0.16 17.70
CA GLY A 194 -11.79 -0.81 17.79
C GLY A 194 -11.91 -2.30 17.50
N LEU A 195 -11.00 -2.81 16.67
CA LEU A 195 -10.86 -4.21 16.33
C LEU A 195 -9.45 -4.67 16.68
N GLU A 196 -9.31 -5.96 16.93
CA GLU A 196 -8.02 -6.63 16.96
C GLU A 196 -7.78 -7.34 15.62
N TRP A 197 -6.54 -7.77 15.38
CA TRP A 197 -6.16 -8.50 14.18
C TRP A 197 -5.27 -9.68 14.54
N GLU A 198 -5.52 -10.83 13.93
CA GLU A 198 -4.69 -12.01 14.13
C GLU A 198 -4.00 -12.46 12.84
N PRO A 199 -2.73 -12.86 12.91
CA PRO A 199 -1.99 -13.32 11.75
C PRO A 199 -2.24 -14.80 11.45
N TRP A 200 -2.17 -15.15 10.17
CA TRP A 200 -2.18 -16.54 9.69
C TRP A 200 -0.79 -17.19 9.65
N ILE A 201 0.27 -16.39 9.76
CA ILE A 201 1.66 -16.83 9.95
C ILE A 201 2.11 -16.31 11.31
N ALA A 202 2.74 -17.17 12.12
CA ALA A 202 3.19 -16.75 13.45
C ALA A 202 4.11 -15.50 13.35
N PRO A 203 3.85 -14.44 14.15
CA PRO A 203 4.74 -13.29 14.21
C PRO A 203 6.07 -13.72 14.84
N LYS A 204 7.18 -13.09 14.46
CA LYS A 204 8.49 -13.39 15.08
C LYS A 204 8.42 -13.01 16.58
N PRO A 205 8.76 -13.92 17.51
CA PRO A 205 8.84 -13.59 18.94
C PRO A 205 9.81 -12.43 19.18
N LEU A 206 9.48 -11.52 20.10
CA LEU A 206 10.33 -10.36 20.39
C LEU A 206 11.78 -10.77 20.75
N SER A 207 11.92 -11.87 21.50
CA SER A 207 13.21 -12.42 21.94
C SER A 207 14.09 -12.95 20.80
N GLU A 208 13.52 -13.20 19.62
CA GLU A 208 14.28 -13.65 18.43
C GLU A 208 14.80 -12.49 17.59
N PHE A 209 14.39 -11.25 17.89
CA PHE A 209 15.02 -10.06 17.32
C PHE A 209 16.30 -9.76 18.09
N ASN A 210 17.35 -9.32 17.39
CA ASN A 210 18.56 -8.85 18.07
C ASN A 210 18.32 -7.50 18.77
N ALA A 211 19.28 -7.02 19.57
CA ALA A 211 19.10 -5.83 20.40
C ALA A 211 18.77 -4.56 19.58
N ASP A 212 19.41 -4.38 18.41
CA ASP A 212 19.17 -3.23 17.55
C ASP A 212 17.78 -3.30 16.91
N GLU A 213 17.37 -4.50 16.47
CA GLU A 213 16.05 -4.76 15.91
C GLU A 213 14.93 -4.48 16.94
N GLN A 214 15.12 -4.93 18.19
CA GLN A 214 14.18 -4.64 19.28
C GLN A 214 14.10 -3.13 19.56
N ALA A 215 15.23 -2.41 19.53
CA ALA A 215 15.25 -0.96 19.73
C ALA A 215 14.49 -0.22 18.61
N ILE A 216 14.61 -0.68 17.35
CA ILE A 216 13.86 -0.13 16.21
C ILE A 216 12.35 -0.33 16.40
N LEU A 217 11.92 -1.54 16.79
CA LEU A 217 10.50 -1.82 17.07
C LEU A 217 9.97 -0.95 18.21
N ALA A 218 10.74 -0.84 19.31
CA ALA A 218 10.38 -0.02 20.46
C ALA A 218 10.25 1.46 20.10
N ARG A 219 11.16 2.01 19.28
CA ARG A 219 11.14 3.41 18.83
C ARG A 219 9.83 3.81 18.15
N PHE A 220 9.14 2.85 17.53
CA PHE A 220 7.87 3.09 16.83
C PHE A 220 6.64 2.58 17.59
N GLY A 221 6.81 2.03 18.79
CA GLY A 221 5.71 1.45 19.57
C GLY A 221 5.18 0.16 18.97
N HIS A 222 6.03 -0.60 18.28
CA HIS A 222 5.66 -1.81 17.53
C HIS A 222 5.93 -3.11 18.29
N THR A 223 6.55 -3.03 19.47
CA THR A 223 6.99 -4.18 20.28
C THR A 223 5.89 -5.20 20.53
N ASP A 224 4.70 -4.73 20.92
CA ASP A 224 3.59 -5.60 21.34
C ASP A 224 2.60 -5.90 20.21
N SER A 225 2.88 -5.46 18.98
CA SER A 225 1.97 -5.65 17.85
C SER A 225 2.34 -6.89 17.04
N ASP A 226 1.43 -7.86 16.99
CA ASP A 226 1.58 -9.06 16.16
C ASP A 226 1.77 -8.71 14.67
N TYR A 227 1.03 -7.73 14.16
CA TYR A 227 1.17 -7.28 12.78
C TYR A 227 2.59 -6.73 12.50
N PHE A 228 3.09 -5.83 13.34
CA PHE A 228 4.42 -5.27 13.12
C PHE A 228 5.54 -6.29 13.37
N ARG A 229 5.41 -7.20 14.34
CA ARG A 229 6.36 -8.30 14.53
C ARG A 229 6.34 -9.30 13.38
N LEU A 230 5.18 -9.55 12.77
CA LEU A 230 5.08 -10.37 11.56
C LEU A 230 5.84 -9.72 10.40
N LEU A 231 5.56 -8.45 10.10
CA LEU A 231 6.29 -7.73 9.04
C LEU A 231 7.78 -7.57 9.36
N GLY A 232 8.14 -7.52 10.65
CA GLY A 232 9.50 -7.44 11.15
C GLY A 232 10.36 -8.66 10.83
N ARG A 233 9.78 -9.76 10.34
CA ARG A 233 10.54 -10.86 9.70
C ARG A 233 11.44 -10.36 8.57
N ASN A 234 11.06 -9.25 7.92
CA ASN A 234 11.96 -8.44 7.11
C ASN A 234 12.00 -7.00 7.65
N LEU A 235 12.79 -6.80 8.70
CA LEU A 235 12.83 -5.53 9.43
C LEU A 235 13.27 -4.33 8.57
N PRO A 236 14.29 -4.43 7.69
CA PRO A 236 14.66 -3.30 6.83
C PRO A 236 13.49 -2.77 6.00
N VAL A 237 12.66 -3.66 5.44
CA VAL A 237 11.47 -3.25 4.68
C VAL A 237 10.41 -2.65 5.62
N LEU A 238 10.18 -3.24 6.80
CA LEU A 238 9.24 -2.70 7.78
C LEU A 238 9.63 -1.28 8.23
N GLU A 239 10.91 -1.05 8.49
CA GLU A 239 11.41 0.26 8.95
C GLU A 239 11.17 1.32 7.87
N GLN A 240 11.55 1.05 6.62
CA GLN A 240 11.34 1.98 5.51
C GLN A 240 9.85 2.25 5.30
N ARG A 241 9.00 1.21 5.33
CA ARG A 241 7.54 1.35 5.25
C ARG A 241 6.98 2.21 6.38
N THR A 242 7.45 2.03 7.61
CA THR A 242 7.03 2.80 8.79
C THR A 242 7.42 4.28 8.66
N LEU A 243 8.61 4.53 8.15
CA LEU A 243 9.10 5.89 7.93
C LEU A 243 8.37 6.57 6.75
N THR A 244 7.97 5.81 5.72
CA THR A 244 7.07 6.28 4.66
C THR A 244 5.71 6.69 5.24
N ASP A 245 5.07 5.87 6.07
CA ASP A 245 3.80 6.23 6.74
C ASP A 245 3.93 7.54 7.51
N LYS A 246 4.96 7.65 8.35
CA LYS A 246 5.23 8.87 9.13
C LYS A 246 5.47 10.08 8.22
N GLY A 247 6.21 9.90 7.14
CA GLY A 247 6.47 10.91 6.12
C GLY A 247 5.24 11.34 5.32
N ILE A 248 4.14 10.57 5.36
CA ILE A 248 2.87 10.91 4.72
C ILE A 248 1.87 11.48 5.73
N PHE A 249 1.74 10.91 6.94
CA PHE A 249 0.66 11.24 7.89
C PHE A 249 1.01 12.27 8.96
N TYR A 250 2.29 12.38 9.32
CA TYR A 250 2.75 13.19 10.47
C TYR A 250 3.56 14.41 10.02
N THR A 251 3.21 14.96 8.86
CA THR A 251 3.86 16.13 8.26
C THR A 251 3.05 17.41 8.42
N SER A 252 3.71 18.56 8.35
CA SER A 252 3.07 19.88 8.35
C SER A 252 2.69 20.32 6.93
N GLY A 253 1.66 21.16 6.84
CA GLY A 253 1.13 21.70 5.58
C GLY A 253 0.50 20.65 4.66
N GLY A 254 -0.05 21.09 3.53
CA GLY A 254 -0.78 20.24 2.59
C GLY A 254 -2.10 19.73 3.17
N LEU A 255 -2.51 18.52 2.77
CA LEU A 255 -3.83 17.99 3.07
C LEU A 255 -3.99 17.78 4.59
N PRO A 256 -5.03 18.33 5.24
CA PRO A 256 -5.25 18.15 6.66
C PRO A 256 -5.30 16.68 7.08
N ARG A 257 -4.76 16.34 8.26
CA ARG A 257 -4.74 14.96 8.76
C ARG A 257 -6.12 14.29 8.73
N LYS A 258 -7.19 15.01 9.07
CA LYS A 258 -8.57 14.49 8.98
C LYS A 258 -8.94 13.93 7.59
N GLU A 259 -8.44 14.55 6.52
CA GLU A 259 -8.69 14.14 5.14
C GLU A 259 -7.72 13.04 4.69
N ARG A 260 -6.48 13.02 5.19
CA ARG A 260 -5.57 11.87 4.98
C ARG A 260 -6.15 10.58 5.59
N GLU A 261 -6.69 10.67 6.79
CA GLU A 261 -7.37 9.56 7.48
C GLU A 261 -8.67 9.15 6.74
N LEU A 262 -9.41 10.12 6.18
CA LEU A 262 -10.56 9.82 5.30
C LEU A 262 -10.12 9.06 4.04
N VAL A 263 -9.05 9.49 3.36
CA VAL A 263 -8.49 8.80 2.20
C VAL A 263 -8.10 7.37 2.53
N ALA A 264 -7.51 7.14 3.71
CA ALA A 264 -7.18 5.81 4.22
C ALA A 264 -8.44 4.95 4.43
N ALA A 265 -9.50 5.52 5.02
CA ALA A 265 -10.78 4.84 5.23
C ALA A 265 -11.47 4.48 3.89
N ILE A 266 -11.51 5.41 2.93
CA ILE A 266 -12.07 5.18 1.58
C ILE A 266 -11.32 4.06 0.87
N THR A 267 -9.97 4.13 0.87
CA THR A 267 -9.12 3.10 0.24
C THR A 267 -9.41 1.72 0.83
N SER A 268 -9.53 1.66 2.16
CA SER A 268 -9.83 0.41 2.88
C SER A 268 -11.24 -0.10 2.60
N LYS A 269 -12.22 0.80 2.46
CA LYS A 269 -13.60 0.48 2.06
C LYS A 269 -13.68 -0.09 0.64
N VAL A 270 -12.90 0.45 -0.30
CA VAL A 270 -12.81 -0.06 -1.68
C VAL A 270 -12.11 -1.42 -1.73
N ASN A 271 -11.05 -1.61 -0.93
CA ASN A 271 -10.30 -2.87 -0.90
C ASN A 271 -10.97 -3.96 -0.05
N GLY A 272 -12.01 -3.65 0.73
CA GLY A 272 -12.71 -4.62 1.59
C GLY A 272 -12.07 -4.84 2.97
N CYS A 273 -11.09 -4.02 3.36
CA CYS A 273 -10.33 -4.21 4.60
C CYS A 273 -11.05 -3.55 5.79
N ILE A 274 -11.86 -4.34 6.52
CA ILE A 274 -12.64 -3.86 7.68
C ILE A 274 -11.73 -3.29 8.78
N TYR A 275 -10.62 -3.97 9.10
CA TYR A 275 -9.69 -3.51 10.15
C TYR A 275 -9.13 -2.11 9.85
N CYS A 276 -8.54 -1.93 8.67
CA CYS A 276 -7.95 -0.63 8.32
C CYS A 276 -9.03 0.45 8.26
N ALA A 277 -10.19 0.13 7.68
CA ALA A 277 -11.27 1.09 7.63
C ALA A 277 -11.75 1.49 9.03
N SER A 278 -11.80 0.58 10.01
CA SER A 278 -12.25 0.95 11.36
C SER A 278 -11.30 1.92 12.06
N VAL A 279 -10.00 1.64 12.02
CA VAL A 279 -8.96 2.49 12.61
C VAL A 279 -8.99 3.89 11.99
N HIS A 280 -9.01 3.97 10.66
CA HIS A 280 -8.91 5.24 9.96
C HIS A 280 -10.22 6.01 9.93
N ALA A 281 -11.37 5.33 9.88
CA ALA A 281 -12.68 5.98 10.01
C ALA A 281 -12.85 6.59 11.41
N ALA A 282 -12.52 5.86 12.47
CA ALA A 282 -12.58 6.39 13.84
C ALA A 282 -11.72 7.66 13.99
N LYS A 283 -10.50 7.65 13.42
CA LYS A 283 -9.61 8.82 13.43
C LYS A 283 -10.13 9.97 12.58
N ALA A 284 -10.64 9.69 11.38
CA ALA A 284 -11.24 10.69 10.50
C ALA A 284 -12.43 11.38 11.17
N SER A 285 -13.34 10.61 11.78
CA SER A 285 -14.48 11.11 12.58
C SER A 285 -14.01 11.97 13.75
N GLN A 286 -13.04 11.48 14.53
CA GLN A 286 -12.51 12.18 15.69
C GLN A 286 -11.94 13.57 15.32
N LEU A 287 -11.17 13.64 14.23
CA LEU A 287 -10.48 14.86 13.81
C LEU A 287 -11.38 15.83 13.04
N SER A 288 -12.28 15.31 12.21
CA SER A 288 -13.20 16.11 11.40
C SER A 288 -14.44 16.58 12.15
N LYS A 289 -14.80 15.90 13.24
CA LYS A 289 -16.09 16.03 13.94
C LYS A 289 -17.31 15.71 13.08
N GLN A 290 -17.12 14.94 12.00
CA GLN A 290 -18.16 14.51 11.06
C GLN A 290 -18.42 13.00 11.18
N HIS A 291 -18.80 12.55 12.38
CA HIS A 291 -19.02 11.13 12.67
C HIS A 291 -20.06 10.48 11.74
N ASP A 292 -21.19 11.16 11.53
CA ASP A 292 -22.32 10.62 10.75
C ASP A 292 -22.01 10.54 9.25
N ASP A 293 -21.20 11.46 8.74
CA ASP A 293 -20.79 11.46 7.33
C ASP A 293 -19.79 10.33 7.05
N VAL A 294 -18.86 10.08 7.97
CA VAL A 294 -17.96 8.94 7.90
C VAL A 294 -18.72 7.63 8.07
N GLN A 295 -19.67 7.55 9.01
CA GLN A 295 -20.49 6.35 9.18
C GLN A 295 -21.32 6.06 7.92
N ARG A 296 -21.94 7.09 7.32
CA ARG A 296 -22.69 6.95 6.06
C ARG A 296 -21.84 6.34 4.95
N LEU A 297 -20.57 6.71 4.86
CA LEU A 297 -19.63 6.11 3.90
C LEU A 297 -19.36 4.63 4.20
N LEU A 298 -19.20 4.26 5.48
CA LEU A 298 -18.99 2.86 5.89
C LEU A 298 -20.22 1.99 5.65
N ASP A 299 -21.42 2.55 5.80
CA ASP A 299 -22.70 1.84 5.65
C ASP A 299 -23.07 1.54 4.20
N VAL A 300 -22.37 2.14 3.22
CA VAL A 300 -22.60 1.87 1.80
C VAL A 300 -22.37 0.38 1.49
N ALA A 301 -23.43 -0.29 1.00
CA ALA A 301 -23.41 -1.70 0.62
C ALA A 301 -22.42 -1.96 -0.54
N PRO A 302 -21.91 -3.20 -0.72
CA PRO A 302 -20.99 -3.52 -1.81
C PRO A 302 -21.56 -3.10 -3.17
N GLY A 303 -20.74 -2.43 -4.00
CA GLY A 303 -21.17 -1.90 -5.30
C GLY A 303 -21.95 -0.58 -5.24
N GLY A 304 -22.32 -0.08 -4.06
CA GLY A 304 -22.98 1.21 -3.88
C GLY A 304 -22.02 2.40 -4.03
N ASP A 305 -22.59 3.55 -4.39
CA ASP A 305 -21.86 4.82 -4.58
C ASP A 305 -21.43 5.42 -3.23
N LEU A 306 -20.11 5.58 -3.05
CA LEU A 306 -19.51 6.11 -1.82
C LEU A 306 -19.73 7.62 -1.62
N THR A 307 -20.16 8.34 -2.65
CA THR A 307 -20.35 9.81 -2.62
C THR A 307 -21.71 10.24 -2.08
N ILE A 308 -22.62 9.27 -1.85
CA ILE A 308 -24.00 9.54 -1.43
C ILE A 308 -24.03 10.33 -0.12
N GLY A 309 -24.70 11.48 -0.16
CA GLY A 309 -24.90 12.34 1.00
C GLY A 309 -23.63 13.05 1.49
N GLN A 310 -22.56 13.09 0.70
CA GLN A 310 -21.32 13.77 1.06
C GLN A 310 -21.27 15.20 0.51
N ASN A 311 -20.52 16.08 1.15
CA ASN A 311 -20.31 17.44 0.64
C ASN A 311 -19.41 17.44 -0.63
N PRO A 312 -19.45 18.48 -1.48
CA PRO A 312 -18.73 18.49 -2.76
C PRO A 312 -17.22 18.22 -2.66
N ARG A 313 -16.55 18.74 -1.62
CA ARG A 313 -15.11 18.50 -1.40
C ARG A 313 -14.85 17.02 -1.11
N TRP A 314 -15.64 16.41 -0.23
CA TRP A 314 -15.52 14.99 0.10
C TRP A 314 -15.91 14.09 -1.07
N GLN A 315 -16.92 14.45 -1.86
CA GLN A 315 -17.27 13.72 -3.08
C GLN A 315 -16.08 13.65 -4.04
N ALA A 316 -15.39 14.76 -4.29
CA ALA A 316 -14.20 14.78 -5.14
C ALA A 316 -13.04 13.92 -4.58
N ILE A 317 -12.80 13.99 -3.26
CA ILE A 317 -11.78 13.16 -2.59
C ILE A 317 -12.15 11.68 -2.67
N ILE A 318 -13.42 11.33 -2.46
CA ILE A 318 -13.94 9.95 -2.52
C ILE A 318 -13.80 9.40 -3.92
N ASP A 319 -14.26 10.14 -4.94
CA ASP A 319 -14.17 9.73 -6.34
C ASP A 319 -12.73 9.45 -6.75
N PHE A 320 -11.83 10.41 -6.51
CA PHE A 320 -10.42 10.28 -6.86
C PHE A 320 -9.78 9.09 -6.13
N THR A 321 -10.00 8.99 -4.82
CA THR A 321 -9.40 7.94 -3.99
C THR A 321 -9.90 6.57 -4.41
N ALA A 322 -11.21 6.38 -4.53
CA ALA A 322 -11.77 5.08 -4.87
C ALA A 322 -11.29 4.58 -6.23
N ARG A 323 -11.21 5.46 -7.22
CA ARG A 323 -10.69 5.13 -8.54
C ARG A 323 -9.18 4.88 -8.55
N LEU A 324 -8.40 5.47 -7.64
CA LEU A 324 -6.99 5.15 -7.47
C LEU A 324 -6.79 3.82 -6.72
N SER A 325 -7.73 3.42 -5.85
CA SER A 325 -7.60 2.23 -5.02
C SER A 325 -7.83 0.92 -5.78
N VAL A 326 -8.69 0.88 -6.81
CA VAL A 326 -8.98 -0.33 -7.61
C VAL A 326 -7.76 -0.86 -8.39
N THR A 327 -7.79 -2.13 -8.82
CA THR A 327 -6.75 -2.76 -9.64
C THR A 327 -7.33 -3.18 -11.00
N PRO A 328 -6.77 -2.69 -12.14
CA PRO A 328 -5.80 -1.60 -12.26
C PRO A 328 -6.40 -0.26 -11.81
N ALA A 329 -5.56 0.71 -11.47
CA ALA A 329 -6.02 2.04 -11.04
C ALA A 329 -6.73 2.78 -12.18
N GLN A 330 -7.89 3.35 -11.89
CA GLN A 330 -8.80 3.93 -12.87
C GLN A 330 -8.92 5.46 -12.82
N VAL A 331 -8.18 6.12 -11.94
CA VAL A 331 -8.19 7.59 -11.80
C VAL A 331 -7.67 8.26 -13.08
N ASN A 332 -8.27 9.38 -13.47
CA ASN A 332 -7.97 10.11 -14.69
C ASN A 332 -7.93 11.64 -14.50
N ALA A 333 -7.72 12.38 -15.58
CA ALA A 333 -7.57 13.83 -15.56
C ALA A 333 -8.82 14.60 -15.11
N ASN A 334 -10.02 14.04 -15.32
CA ASN A 334 -11.26 14.65 -14.85
C ASN A 334 -11.37 14.56 -13.32
N ASP A 335 -10.94 13.43 -12.73
CA ASP A 335 -10.89 13.29 -11.27
C ASP A 335 -9.91 14.30 -10.66
N LEU A 336 -8.74 14.50 -11.30
CA LEU A 336 -7.77 15.53 -10.91
C LEU A 336 -8.35 16.95 -11.01
N ALA A 337 -9.07 17.25 -12.09
CA ALA A 337 -9.72 18.54 -12.28
C ALA A 337 -10.75 18.83 -11.18
N ARG A 338 -11.57 17.84 -10.81
CA ARG A 338 -12.53 17.96 -9.70
C ARG A 338 -11.86 18.28 -8.36
N LEU A 339 -10.70 17.69 -8.06
CA LEU A 339 -9.96 18.05 -6.85
C LEU A 339 -9.52 19.53 -6.87
N ARG A 340 -9.02 20.00 -8.01
CA ARG A 340 -8.61 21.41 -8.19
C ARG A 340 -9.80 22.38 -8.12
N GLU A 341 -10.96 22.00 -8.64
CA GLU A 341 -12.21 22.77 -8.51
C GLU A 341 -12.65 22.92 -7.05
N GLN A 342 -12.33 21.95 -6.19
CA GLN A 342 -12.55 22.01 -4.74
C GLN A 342 -11.40 22.72 -3.99
N GLY A 343 -10.50 23.37 -4.73
CA GLY A 343 -9.42 24.20 -4.20
C GLY A 343 -8.21 23.42 -3.69
N LEU A 344 -8.07 22.13 -4.00
CA LEU A 344 -6.87 21.39 -3.60
C LEU A 344 -5.67 21.83 -4.44
N ASP A 345 -4.60 22.24 -3.77
CA ASP A 345 -3.33 22.55 -4.41
C ASP A 345 -2.53 21.26 -4.76
N THR A 346 -1.42 21.43 -5.49
CA THR A 346 -0.59 20.28 -5.93
C THR A 346 -0.02 19.48 -4.74
N LEU A 347 0.31 20.11 -3.62
CA LEU A 347 0.81 19.41 -2.43
C LEU A 347 -0.30 18.59 -1.75
N GLU A 348 -1.51 19.15 -1.63
CA GLU A 348 -2.68 18.44 -1.13
C GLU A 348 -3.04 17.23 -2.01
N ILE A 349 -2.96 17.38 -3.34
CA ILE A 349 -3.23 16.28 -4.28
C ILE A 349 -2.14 15.19 -4.17
N VAL A 350 -0.86 15.57 -4.00
CA VAL A 350 0.22 14.61 -3.70
C VAL A 350 -0.09 13.84 -2.41
N ASP A 351 -0.57 14.52 -1.36
CA ASP A 351 -0.94 13.86 -0.11
C ASP A 351 -2.12 12.89 -0.29
N VAL A 352 -3.12 13.21 -1.11
CA VAL A 352 -4.22 12.28 -1.48
C VAL A 352 -3.64 11.04 -2.17
N VAL A 353 -2.81 11.23 -3.21
CA VAL A 353 -2.18 10.12 -3.96
C VAL A 353 -1.33 9.25 -3.05
N GLN A 354 -0.47 9.85 -2.23
CA GLN A 354 0.43 9.12 -1.32
C GLN A 354 -0.35 8.35 -0.25
N SER A 355 -1.37 8.97 0.35
CA SER A 355 -2.22 8.31 1.36
C SER A 355 -2.97 7.13 0.75
N ALA A 356 -3.63 7.32 -0.40
CA ALA A 356 -4.38 6.26 -1.06
C ALA A 356 -3.47 5.10 -1.50
N ALA A 357 -2.31 5.41 -2.07
CA ALA A 357 -1.35 4.39 -2.46
C ALA A 357 -0.82 3.62 -1.24
N PHE A 358 -0.46 4.32 -0.15
CA PHE A 358 0.05 3.68 1.06
C PHE A 358 -0.98 2.76 1.71
N PHE A 359 -2.25 3.15 1.74
CA PHE A 359 -3.30 2.26 2.27
C PHE A 359 -3.62 1.10 1.33
N ALA A 360 -3.43 1.26 0.02
CA ALA A 360 -3.47 0.12 -0.89
C ALA A 360 -2.32 -0.88 -0.64
N TRP A 361 -1.15 -0.44 -0.16
CA TRP A 361 -0.09 -1.32 0.36
C TRP A 361 -0.57 -2.01 1.65
N ALA A 362 -0.97 -1.22 2.65
CA ALA A 362 -1.34 -1.73 3.97
C ALA A 362 -2.50 -2.74 3.89
N ASN A 363 -3.56 -2.43 3.15
CA ASN A 363 -4.72 -3.30 3.02
C ASN A 363 -4.35 -4.66 2.43
N ARG A 364 -3.45 -4.71 1.44
CA ARG A 364 -3.01 -5.98 0.87
C ARG A 364 -2.36 -6.87 1.93
N LEU A 365 -1.43 -6.33 2.70
CA LEU A 365 -0.79 -7.09 3.79
C LEU A 365 -1.80 -7.52 4.84
N MET A 366 -2.68 -6.62 5.27
CA MET A 366 -3.68 -6.90 6.30
C MET A 366 -4.72 -7.94 5.89
N LEU A 367 -5.09 -7.97 4.60
CA LEU A 367 -6.08 -8.90 4.06
C LEU A 367 -5.50 -10.28 3.75
N THR A 368 -4.20 -10.37 3.46
CA THR A 368 -3.60 -11.62 2.97
C THR A 368 -2.69 -12.31 3.96
N LEU A 369 -2.42 -11.69 5.11
CA LEU A 369 -1.58 -12.26 6.17
C LEU A 369 -2.35 -12.54 7.46
N GLY A 370 -3.66 -12.28 7.50
CA GLY A 370 -4.47 -12.42 8.70
C GLY A 370 -5.85 -11.82 8.55
N GLU A 371 -6.55 -11.69 9.67
CA GLU A 371 -7.96 -11.29 9.68
C GLU A 371 -8.35 -10.54 10.98
N PRO A 372 -9.36 -9.66 10.92
CA PRO A 372 -9.83 -8.94 12.10
C PRO A 372 -10.75 -9.78 12.99
N PHE A 373 -10.74 -9.48 14.29
CA PHE A 373 -11.70 -10.01 15.26
C PHE A 373 -12.14 -8.95 16.27
N TRP A 374 -13.24 -9.20 16.95
CA TRP A 374 -13.72 -8.37 18.06
C TRP A 374 -12.86 -8.62 19.30
N PRO A 375 -12.38 -7.57 19.99
CA PRO A 375 -11.71 -7.74 21.28
C PRO A 375 -12.61 -8.48 22.27
N GLU A 376 -12.05 -9.40 23.05
CA GLU A 376 -12.76 -10.03 24.17
C GLU A 376 -12.90 -8.99 25.30
N PHE A 377 -14.14 -8.73 25.75
CA PHE A 377 -14.46 -7.76 26.80
C PHE A 377 -14.59 -8.40 28.18
#